data_AF-A0A1G4T4J6-F1
#
_entry.id   AF-A0A1G4T4J6-F1
#
_cell.length_a   1.000
_cell.length_b   1.000
_cell.length_c   1.000
_cell.angle_alpha   90.00
_cell.angle_beta   90.00
_cell.angle_gamma   90.00
#
_symmetry.space_group_name_H-M   'P 1'
#
loop_
_entity.id
_entity.type
_entity.pdbx_description
1 polymer ?
#
loop_
_entity_poly.entity_id
_entity_poly.type
_entity_poly.pdbx_seq_one_letter_code
_entity_poly.pdbx_strand_id
1 'polypeptide(L)'
;MTTKQEAYREEYREYLMELFSKAWNTRPIDFIYTLLRVSGVQYGHWDPFSEILDAFEDYNKFLDFSDTLEGKAPFRVGLLMYCQAIEITAIHELFANLIRCCSGQDFVIKPFIESQKQKKREPLYYIPPSANTKVKILKELALKSNDLKFQEIFDSFYNDQIRNSFVHSDYCITSDEYRWTEGGPPSSVSLEYINELITRTFAFFEVLLQAWKSWLIWFNNHPKYIRLPQYEVFELLTNETDGLYGFAMHFSNGQRAYFERYSEVVDSRNLTLNKDGSINFFVGDLSKLEMEWKVDGKVFIG
;
A
#
# COMPACT_ATOMS: atom_id res chain seq x y z
N MET A 1 -16.59 -20.93 -10.07
CA MET A 1 -15.66 -20.04 -9.35
C MET A 1 -16.15 -18.60 -9.32
N THR A 2 -16.78 -18.09 -10.40
CA THR A 2 -17.23 -16.70 -10.55
C THR A 2 -18.13 -16.19 -9.41
N THR A 3 -19.09 -16.99 -8.94
CA THR A 3 -20.03 -16.56 -7.88
C THR A 3 -19.41 -16.41 -6.48
N LYS A 4 -18.39 -17.22 -6.14
CA LYS A 4 -17.68 -17.11 -4.85
C LYS A 4 -16.70 -15.93 -4.86
N GLN A 5 -15.96 -15.77 -5.96
CA GLN A 5 -15.02 -14.68 -6.13
C GLN A 5 -15.72 -13.32 -6.11
N GLU A 6 -16.87 -13.19 -6.78
CA GLU A 6 -17.72 -12.00 -6.72
C GLU A 6 -18.20 -11.69 -5.30
N ALA A 7 -18.63 -12.71 -4.54
CA ALA A 7 -19.03 -12.53 -3.15
C ALA A 7 -17.87 -12.01 -2.27
N TYR A 8 -16.66 -12.55 -2.44
CA TYR A 8 -15.47 -12.05 -1.73
C TYR A 8 -15.13 -10.62 -2.15
N ARG A 9 -15.21 -10.29 -3.44
CA ARG A 9 -14.96 -8.94 -3.93
C ARG A 9 -15.92 -7.93 -3.29
N GLU A 10 -17.19 -8.26 -3.16
CA GLU A 10 -18.17 -7.36 -2.56
C GLU A 10 -17.90 -7.14 -1.06
N GLU A 11 -17.65 -8.22 -0.31
CA GLU A 11 -17.25 -8.13 1.10
C GLU A 11 -16.03 -7.20 1.29
N TYR A 12 -14.99 -7.39 0.46
CA TYR A 12 -13.77 -6.59 0.55
C TYR A 12 -14.02 -5.15 0.09
N ARG A 13 -14.92 -4.91 -0.86
CA ARG A 13 -15.23 -3.58 -1.40
C ARG A 13 -15.83 -2.69 -0.35
N GLU A 14 -16.84 -3.18 0.37
CA GLU A 14 -17.51 -2.42 1.43
C GLU A 14 -16.48 -1.96 2.48
N TYR A 15 -15.69 -2.90 3.00
CA TYR A 15 -14.67 -2.61 4.00
C TYR A 15 -13.61 -1.63 3.50
N LEU A 16 -13.03 -1.86 2.32
CA LEU A 16 -11.95 -1.02 1.80
C LEU A 16 -12.43 0.40 1.48
N MET A 17 -13.64 0.55 0.93
CA MET A 17 -14.21 1.88 0.68
C MET A 17 -14.46 2.64 1.98
N GLU A 18 -14.95 1.95 3.03
CA GLU A 18 -15.08 2.55 4.36
C GLU A 18 -13.73 2.97 4.94
N LEU A 19 -12.72 2.10 4.87
CA LEU A 19 -11.37 2.37 5.38
C LEU A 19 -10.76 3.62 4.72
N PHE A 20 -10.80 3.71 3.39
CA PHE A 20 -10.27 4.87 2.68
C PHE A 20 -11.08 6.15 3.00
N SER A 21 -12.41 6.06 3.02
CA SER A 21 -13.28 7.20 3.37
C SER A 21 -13.01 7.71 4.78
N LYS A 22 -12.87 6.81 5.76
CA LYS A 22 -12.53 7.17 7.15
C LYS A 22 -11.15 7.82 7.24
N ALA A 23 -10.15 7.30 6.51
CA ALA A 23 -8.81 7.89 6.47
C ALA A 23 -8.84 9.32 5.91
N TRP A 24 -9.54 9.53 4.79
CA TRP A 24 -9.74 10.86 4.19
C TRP A 24 -10.43 11.83 5.15
N ASN A 25 -11.54 11.43 5.77
CA ASN A 25 -12.32 12.28 6.66
C ASN A 25 -11.58 12.62 7.97
N THR A 26 -10.64 11.78 8.40
CA THR A 26 -9.90 11.98 9.66
C THR A 26 -8.63 12.80 9.45
N ARG A 27 -7.82 12.44 8.44
CA ARG A 27 -6.53 13.09 8.13
C ARG A 27 -6.36 13.28 6.62
N PRO A 28 -6.98 14.31 6.01
CA PRO A 28 -7.03 14.44 4.55
C PRO A 28 -5.66 14.61 3.90
N ILE A 29 -4.76 15.38 4.51
CA ILE A 29 -3.40 15.60 3.99
C ILE A 29 -2.55 14.33 4.10
N ASP A 30 -2.55 13.67 5.26
CA ASP A 30 -1.85 12.40 5.45
C ASP A 30 -2.40 11.28 4.55
N PHE A 31 -3.71 11.30 4.29
CA PHE A 31 -4.35 10.39 3.34
C PHE A 31 -3.85 10.62 1.91
N ILE A 32 -3.70 11.88 1.48
CA ILE A 32 -3.07 12.20 0.19
C ILE A 32 -1.64 11.66 0.13
N TYR A 33 -0.84 11.83 1.19
CA TYR A 33 0.51 11.25 1.25
C TYR A 33 0.50 9.72 1.18
N THR A 34 -0.50 9.10 1.81
CA THR A 34 -0.72 7.66 1.80
C THR A 34 -1.06 7.14 0.41
N LEU A 35 -2.00 7.79 -0.30
CA LEU A 35 -2.40 7.44 -1.66
C LEU A 35 -1.25 7.57 -2.65
N LEU A 36 -0.50 8.68 -2.55
CA LEU A 36 0.66 8.95 -3.38
C LEU A 36 1.91 8.15 -2.97
N ARG A 37 1.82 7.39 -1.86
CA ARG A 37 2.93 6.64 -1.27
C ARG A 37 4.19 7.50 -1.16
N VAL A 38 4.08 8.69 -0.56
CA VAL A 38 5.19 9.66 -0.56
C VAL A 38 6.48 9.01 -0.07
N SER A 39 7.55 9.11 -0.87
CA SER A 39 8.83 8.47 -0.62
C SER A 39 9.99 9.38 -1.01
N GLY A 40 11.22 8.86 -0.93
CA GLY A 40 12.39 9.53 -1.51
C GLY A 40 12.35 9.53 -3.04
N VAL A 41 13.25 10.33 -3.62
CA VAL A 41 13.44 10.47 -5.07
C VAL A 41 13.90 9.16 -5.71
N GLN A 42 13.30 8.80 -6.84
CA GLN A 42 13.59 7.59 -7.61
C GLN A 42 13.56 7.91 -9.10
N TYR A 43 14.57 7.46 -9.85
CA TYR A 43 14.62 7.61 -11.31
C TYR A 43 14.98 6.28 -11.97
N GLY A 44 14.42 6.02 -13.15
CA GLY A 44 14.80 4.88 -14.00
C GLY A 44 14.11 3.57 -13.59
N HIS A 45 12.79 3.60 -13.40
CA HIS A 45 11.96 2.43 -13.06
C HIS A 45 12.25 1.78 -11.70
N TRP A 46 12.61 2.58 -10.68
CA TRP A 46 12.85 2.09 -9.31
C TRP A 46 11.61 2.17 -8.40
N ASP A 47 10.38 2.17 -8.94
CA ASP A 47 9.14 2.03 -8.16
C ASP A 47 8.60 0.59 -8.24
N PRO A 48 8.86 -0.26 -7.23
CA PRO A 48 8.40 -1.65 -7.24
C PRO A 48 6.88 -1.80 -7.28
N PHE A 49 6.13 -0.79 -6.88
CA PHE A 49 4.67 -0.89 -6.90
C PHE A 49 4.12 -0.74 -8.31
N SER A 50 4.71 0.10 -9.16
CA SER A 50 4.34 0.19 -10.57
C SER A 50 4.53 -1.16 -11.26
N GLU A 51 5.69 -1.80 -11.05
CA GLU A 51 5.95 -3.16 -11.52
C GLU A 51 4.90 -4.18 -11.04
N ILE A 52 4.44 -4.02 -9.80
CA ILE A 52 3.43 -4.90 -9.21
C ILE A 52 2.06 -4.71 -9.84
N LEU A 53 1.68 -3.50 -10.23
CA LEU A 53 0.41 -3.26 -10.94
C LEU A 53 0.39 -4.05 -12.25
N ASP A 54 1.47 -3.97 -13.02
CA ASP A 54 1.64 -4.71 -14.26
C ASP A 54 1.66 -6.24 -14.00
N ALA A 55 2.38 -6.67 -12.95
CA ALA A 55 2.44 -8.08 -12.57
C ALA A 55 1.06 -8.65 -12.17
N PHE A 56 0.18 -7.88 -11.53
CA PHE A 56 -1.17 -8.34 -11.19
C PHE A 56 -2.05 -8.50 -12.44
N GLU A 57 -1.89 -7.66 -13.46
CA GLU A 57 -2.57 -7.87 -14.74
C GLU A 57 -2.11 -9.18 -15.38
N ASP A 58 -0.82 -9.48 -15.31
CA ASP A 58 -0.27 -10.74 -15.81
C ASP A 58 -0.72 -11.94 -14.97
N TYR A 59 -0.79 -11.83 -13.65
CA TYR A 59 -1.29 -12.91 -12.78
C TYR A 59 -2.73 -13.27 -13.08
N ASN A 60 -3.60 -12.28 -13.30
CA ASN A 60 -4.97 -12.57 -13.66
C ASN A 60 -5.05 -13.35 -14.98
N LYS A 61 -4.25 -12.97 -16.01
CA LYS A 61 -4.17 -13.73 -17.27
C LYS A 61 -3.66 -15.15 -17.05
N PHE A 62 -2.66 -15.33 -16.19
CA PHE A 62 -2.10 -16.66 -15.90
C PHE A 62 -3.01 -17.52 -15.05
N LEU A 63 -3.81 -16.94 -14.15
CA LEU A 63 -4.85 -17.66 -13.40
C LEU A 63 -5.91 -18.22 -14.35
N ASP A 64 -6.40 -17.40 -15.29
CA ASP A 64 -7.35 -17.85 -16.31
C ASP A 64 -6.77 -18.99 -17.17
N PHE A 65 -5.47 -18.92 -17.49
CA PHE A 65 -4.78 -19.99 -18.18
C PHE A 65 -4.57 -21.23 -17.30
N SER A 66 -4.36 -21.05 -15.99
CA SER A 66 -4.08 -22.14 -15.05
C SER A 66 -5.22 -23.14 -14.94
N ASP A 67 -6.46 -22.71 -15.21
CA ASP A 67 -7.64 -23.57 -15.28
C ASP A 67 -7.57 -24.59 -16.43
N THR A 68 -6.68 -24.38 -17.40
CA THR A 68 -6.42 -25.32 -18.51
C THR A 68 -5.32 -26.33 -18.18
N LEU A 69 -4.60 -26.16 -17.07
CA LEU A 69 -3.51 -27.04 -16.66
C LEU A 69 -4.03 -28.24 -15.89
N GLU A 70 -3.37 -29.39 -16.04
CA GLU A 70 -3.76 -30.64 -15.37
C GLU A 70 -2.90 -30.94 -14.13
N GLY A 71 -3.49 -31.71 -13.21
CA GLY A 71 -2.80 -32.26 -12.04
C GLY A 71 -2.38 -31.19 -11.03
N LYS A 72 -1.08 -31.15 -10.70
CA LYS A 72 -0.54 -30.31 -9.61
C LYS A 72 -0.15 -28.90 -10.08
N ALA A 73 -0.13 -28.67 -11.39
CA ALA A 73 0.36 -27.43 -11.97
C ALA A 73 -0.49 -26.18 -11.60
N PRO A 74 -1.84 -26.23 -11.63
CA PRO A 74 -2.66 -25.07 -11.23
C PRO A 74 -2.33 -24.57 -9.82
N PHE A 75 -2.23 -25.50 -8.86
CA PHE A 75 -1.91 -25.17 -7.46
C PHE A 75 -0.52 -24.54 -7.30
N ARG A 76 0.48 -25.04 -8.03
CA ARG A 76 1.84 -24.49 -7.96
C ARG A 76 1.91 -23.07 -8.53
N VAL A 77 1.26 -22.84 -9.67
CA VAL A 77 1.20 -21.53 -10.29
C VAL A 77 0.42 -20.56 -9.38
N GLY A 78 -0.76 -20.97 -8.92
CA GLY A 78 -1.57 -20.17 -7.99
C GLY A 78 -0.86 -19.85 -6.67
N LEU A 79 -0.17 -20.82 -6.05
CA LEU A 79 0.60 -20.60 -4.82
C LEU A 79 1.82 -19.70 -5.03
N LEU A 80 2.46 -19.76 -6.20
CA LEU A 80 3.56 -18.85 -6.53
C LEU A 80 3.07 -17.40 -6.55
N MET A 81 1.97 -17.14 -7.26
CA MET A 81 1.41 -15.78 -7.36
C MET A 81 0.81 -15.32 -6.02
N TYR A 82 0.17 -16.23 -5.27
CA TYR A 82 -0.28 -15.99 -3.89
C TYR A 82 0.87 -15.51 -3.00
N CYS A 83 1.98 -16.26 -2.96
CA CYS A 83 3.13 -15.92 -2.13
C CYS A 83 3.74 -14.58 -2.52
N GLN A 84 3.78 -14.27 -3.81
CA GLN A 84 4.26 -12.97 -4.27
C GLN A 84 3.33 -11.82 -3.85
N ALA A 85 2.02 -11.99 -4.00
CA ALA A 85 1.03 -10.98 -3.63
C ALA A 85 1.12 -10.58 -2.15
N ILE A 86 1.19 -11.56 -1.25
CA ILE A 86 1.25 -11.31 0.21
C ILE A 86 2.61 -10.79 0.70
N GLU A 87 3.64 -10.70 -0.15
CA GLU A 87 4.96 -10.17 0.20
C GLU A 87 5.13 -8.68 -0.13
N ILE A 88 4.15 -8.08 -0.81
CA ILE A 88 4.27 -6.75 -1.37
C ILE A 88 4.39 -5.70 -0.25
N THR A 89 5.60 -5.14 -0.09
CA THR A 89 5.89 -4.19 0.99
C THR A 89 5.07 -2.90 0.87
N ALA A 90 4.93 -2.36 -0.34
CA ALA A 90 4.19 -1.13 -0.57
C ALA A 90 2.70 -1.23 -0.20
N ILE A 91 2.10 -2.42 -0.31
CA ILE A 91 0.71 -2.67 0.10
C ILE A 91 0.60 -2.72 1.62
N HIS A 92 1.57 -3.34 2.30
CA HIS A 92 1.62 -3.29 3.76
C HIS A 92 1.81 -1.85 4.28
N GLU A 93 2.66 -1.05 3.61
CA GLU A 93 2.89 0.35 3.98
C GLU A 93 1.66 1.22 3.72
N LEU A 94 0.93 0.96 2.63
CA LEU A 94 -0.37 1.58 2.34
C LEU A 94 -1.35 1.31 3.49
N PHE A 95 -1.54 0.04 3.90
CA PHE A 95 -2.45 -0.30 4.99
C PHE A 95 -2.03 0.30 6.33
N ALA A 96 -0.74 0.25 6.66
CA ALA A 96 -0.24 0.84 7.89
C ALA A 96 -0.60 2.32 7.96
N ASN A 97 -0.41 3.07 6.88
CA ASN A 97 -0.73 4.48 6.84
C ASN A 97 -2.24 4.76 6.78
N LEU A 98 -3.04 3.95 6.08
CA LEU A 98 -4.51 4.06 6.12
C LEU A 98 -5.05 3.90 7.55
N ILE A 99 -4.57 2.88 8.29
CA ILE A 99 -4.97 2.65 9.68
C ILE A 99 -4.52 3.82 10.58
N ARG A 100 -3.31 4.36 10.36
CA ARG A 100 -2.82 5.56 11.06
C ARG A 100 -3.72 6.76 10.82
N CYS A 101 -4.06 7.06 9.56
CA CYS A 101 -4.99 8.13 9.21
C CYS A 101 -6.35 7.95 9.90
N CYS A 102 -6.94 6.75 9.83
CA CYS A 102 -8.19 6.41 10.53
C CYS A 102 -8.15 6.61 12.05
N SER A 103 -6.94 6.61 12.63
CA SER A 103 -6.70 6.77 14.06
C SER A 103 -6.24 8.19 14.44
N GLY A 104 -6.24 9.12 13.48
CA GLY A 104 -5.78 10.48 13.70
C GLY A 104 -4.26 10.62 13.84
N GLN A 105 -3.49 9.57 13.50
CA GLN A 105 -2.03 9.59 13.50
C GLN A 105 -1.47 10.07 12.16
N ASP A 106 -0.31 10.72 12.21
CA ASP A 106 0.35 11.26 11.03
C ASP A 106 0.91 10.16 10.11
N PHE A 107 1.03 10.46 8.83
CA PHE A 107 1.67 9.60 7.83
C PHE A 107 3.14 9.32 8.18
N VAL A 108 3.59 8.09 7.91
CA VAL A 108 4.98 7.65 8.08
C VAL A 108 5.45 6.94 6.82
N ILE A 109 6.57 7.38 6.24
CA ILE A 109 7.09 6.85 4.97
C ILE A 109 7.48 5.38 5.05
N LYS A 110 8.08 4.97 6.18
CA LYS A 110 8.52 3.58 6.43
C LYS A 110 7.96 3.09 7.76
N PRO A 111 6.67 2.73 7.83
CA PRO A 111 6.00 2.38 9.08
C PRO A 111 6.60 1.15 9.77
N PHE A 112 7.39 0.34 9.06
CA PHE A 112 8.05 -0.85 9.60
C PHE A 112 9.55 -0.68 9.87
N ILE A 113 10.09 0.55 9.83
CA ILE A 113 11.53 0.79 9.96
C ILE A 113 12.09 0.30 11.31
N GLU A 114 11.33 0.46 12.39
CA GLU A 114 11.74 0.02 13.74
C GLU A 114 11.86 -1.50 13.87
N SER A 115 11.21 -2.26 12.99
CA SER A 115 11.27 -3.72 12.96
C SER A 115 12.42 -4.26 12.11
N GLN A 116 13.21 -3.39 11.49
CA GLN A 116 14.41 -3.79 10.76
C GLN A 116 15.50 -4.22 11.74
N LYS A 117 16.21 -5.29 11.40
CA LYS A 117 17.32 -5.79 12.20
C LYS A 117 18.64 -5.35 11.59
N GLN A 118 19.48 -4.66 12.37
CA GLN A 118 20.83 -4.33 11.91
C GLN A 118 21.66 -5.61 11.76
N LYS A 119 22.39 -5.73 10.64
CA LYS A 119 23.26 -6.89 10.40
C LYS A 119 24.52 -6.77 11.26
N LYS A 120 24.76 -7.76 12.14
CA LYS A 120 25.83 -7.72 13.18
C LYS A 120 27.24 -7.39 12.67
N ARG A 121 27.55 -7.70 11.41
CA ARG A 121 28.89 -7.52 10.81
C ARG A 121 28.95 -6.44 9.73
N GLU A 122 27.83 -5.80 9.43
CA GLU A 122 27.67 -4.89 8.31
C GLU A 122 26.78 -3.72 8.76
N PRO A 123 27.35 -2.70 9.45
CA PRO A 123 26.59 -1.68 10.15
C PRO A 123 25.73 -0.79 9.23
N LEU A 124 26.06 -0.75 7.93
CA LEU A 124 25.30 -0.05 6.89
C LEU A 124 24.15 -0.87 6.30
N TYR A 125 24.01 -2.14 6.69
CA TYR A 125 23.03 -3.05 6.11
C TYR A 125 21.98 -3.48 7.14
N TYR A 126 20.73 -3.45 6.70
CA TYR A 126 19.57 -3.80 7.50
C TYR A 126 18.84 -4.98 6.86
N ILE A 127 18.33 -5.85 7.71
CA ILE A 127 17.47 -6.96 7.31
C ILE A 127 16.02 -6.46 7.43
N PRO A 128 15.27 -6.38 6.33
CA PRO A 128 13.88 -5.95 6.37
C PRO A 128 13.02 -6.94 7.16
N PRO A 129 11.91 -6.49 7.79
CA PRO A 129 10.97 -7.39 8.45
C PRO A 129 10.31 -8.34 7.42
N SER A 130 10.06 -9.57 7.85
CA SER A 130 9.30 -10.56 7.06
C SER A 130 7.86 -10.11 6.83
N ALA A 131 7.17 -10.66 5.83
CA ALA A 131 5.73 -10.42 5.66
C ALA A 131 4.93 -10.73 6.93
N ASN A 132 5.21 -11.85 7.60
CA ASN A 132 4.55 -12.21 8.86
C ASN A 132 4.75 -11.14 9.94
N THR A 133 5.95 -10.58 10.05
CA THR A 133 6.23 -9.46 10.97
C THR A 133 5.39 -8.24 10.60
N LYS A 134 5.30 -7.87 9.31
CA LYS A 134 4.49 -6.73 8.86
C LYS A 134 3.00 -6.96 9.13
N VAL A 135 2.47 -8.15 8.80
CA VAL A 135 1.07 -8.52 9.06
C VAL A 135 0.74 -8.47 10.55
N LYS A 136 1.62 -8.96 11.43
CA LYS A 136 1.44 -8.84 12.88
C LYS A 136 1.34 -7.38 13.33
N ILE A 137 2.26 -6.53 12.86
CA ILE A 137 2.23 -5.09 13.16
C ILE A 137 0.94 -4.45 12.66
N LEU A 138 0.49 -4.78 11.45
CA LEU A 138 -0.77 -4.27 10.90
C LEU A 138 -1.97 -4.67 11.75
N LYS A 139 -2.04 -5.93 12.18
CA LYS A 139 -3.12 -6.40 13.07
C LYS A 139 -3.08 -5.72 14.44
N GLU A 140 -1.90 -5.47 14.99
CA GLU A 140 -1.74 -4.72 16.24
C GLU A 140 -2.17 -3.25 16.09
N LEU A 141 -1.84 -2.62 14.96
CA LEU A 141 -2.31 -1.26 14.63
C LEU A 141 -3.83 -1.24 14.52
N ALA A 142 -4.41 -2.15 13.73
CA ALA A 142 -5.87 -2.25 13.56
C ALA A 142 -6.60 -2.49 14.89
N LEU A 143 -6.06 -3.36 15.76
CA LEU A 143 -6.63 -3.62 17.08
C LEU A 143 -6.64 -2.35 17.96
N LYS A 144 -5.54 -1.59 17.97
CA LYS A 144 -5.44 -0.32 18.70
C LYS A 144 -6.44 0.72 18.18
N SER A 145 -6.85 0.59 16.93
CA SER A 145 -7.84 1.44 16.26
C SER A 145 -9.28 0.92 16.33
N ASN A 146 -9.51 -0.19 17.06
CA ASN A 146 -10.78 -0.93 17.13
C ASN A 146 -11.30 -1.41 15.76
N ASP A 147 -10.41 -1.66 14.79
CA ASP A 147 -10.75 -2.25 13.50
C ASP A 147 -10.57 -3.78 13.55
N LEU A 148 -11.58 -4.46 14.08
CA LEU A 148 -11.59 -5.93 14.14
C LEU A 148 -11.83 -6.56 12.76
N LYS A 149 -12.50 -5.86 11.85
CA LYS A 149 -12.80 -6.37 10.50
C LYS A 149 -11.54 -6.48 9.65
N PHE A 150 -10.55 -5.60 9.84
CA PHE A 150 -9.23 -5.73 9.24
C PHE A 150 -8.61 -7.11 9.52
N GLN A 151 -8.63 -7.54 10.78
CA GLN A 151 -8.03 -8.82 11.19
C GLN A 151 -8.74 -9.99 10.53
N GLU A 152 -10.08 -9.99 10.57
CA GLU A 152 -10.93 -11.00 9.93
C GLU A 152 -10.64 -11.12 8.43
N ILE A 153 -10.57 -9.99 7.72
CA ILE A 153 -10.30 -9.98 6.28
C ILE A 153 -8.89 -10.50 6.00
N PHE A 154 -7.87 -10.02 6.71
CA PHE A 154 -6.50 -10.50 6.50
C PHE A 154 -6.34 -11.98 6.84
N ASP A 155 -6.98 -12.48 7.91
CA ASP A 155 -6.96 -13.90 8.27
C ASP A 155 -7.70 -14.79 7.28
N SER A 156 -8.64 -14.23 6.50
CA SER A 156 -9.33 -15.00 5.47
C SER A 156 -8.44 -15.44 4.30
N PHE A 157 -7.31 -14.75 4.06
CA PHE A 157 -6.42 -15.05 2.93
C PHE A 157 -4.93 -15.16 3.29
N TYR A 158 -4.48 -14.68 4.46
CA TYR A 158 -3.07 -14.77 4.85
C TYR A 158 -2.79 -16.03 5.68
N ASN A 159 -1.92 -16.90 5.19
CA ASN A 159 -1.48 -18.11 5.90
C ASN A 159 0.06 -18.25 5.83
N ASP A 160 0.74 -17.88 6.91
CA ASP A 160 2.21 -17.90 7.00
C ASP A 160 2.80 -19.31 6.86
N GLN A 161 2.10 -20.36 7.31
CA GLN A 161 2.59 -21.74 7.21
C GLN A 161 2.59 -22.23 5.75
N ILE A 162 1.52 -21.95 5.01
CA ILE A 162 1.43 -22.26 3.58
C ILE A 162 2.44 -21.43 2.79
N ARG A 163 2.53 -20.12 3.08
CA ARG A 163 3.54 -19.24 2.47
C ARG A 163 4.95 -19.78 2.68
N ASN A 164 5.32 -20.11 3.93
CA ASN A 164 6.69 -20.53 4.25
C ASN A 164 7.02 -21.89 3.65
N SER A 165 6.11 -22.87 3.76
CA SER A 165 6.31 -24.19 3.14
C SER A 165 6.49 -24.09 1.64
N PHE A 166 5.71 -23.24 0.95
CA PHE A 166 5.84 -23.07 -0.49
C PHE A 166 7.14 -22.37 -0.89
N VAL A 167 7.46 -21.22 -0.26
CA VAL A 167 8.67 -20.43 -0.57
C VAL A 167 9.94 -21.22 -0.32
N HIS A 168 9.96 -22.09 0.70
CA HIS A 168 11.12 -22.94 1.01
C HIS A 168 11.09 -24.30 0.30
N SER A 169 10.11 -24.53 -0.58
CA SER A 169 9.92 -25.82 -1.28
C SER A 169 9.76 -27.03 -0.34
N ASP A 170 9.30 -26.80 0.89
CA ASP A 170 8.94 -27.82 1.86
C ASP A 170 7.45 -28.17 1.71
N TYR A 171 7.07 -28.75 0.59
CA TYR A 171 5.69 -29.17 0.40
C TYR A 171 5.52 -30.38 -0.51
N CYS A 172 4.43 -31.10 -0.29
CA CYS A 172 3.94 -32.16 -1.14
C CYS A 172 2.48 -31.90 -1.50
N ILE A 173 2.14 -31.98 -2.79
CA ILE A 173 0.76 -31.93 -3.28
C ILE A 173 0.35 -33.37 -3.61
N THR A 174 -0.73 -33.87 -3.01
CA THR A 174 -1.37 -35.15 -3.33
C THR A 174 -2.53 -34.93 -4.30
N SER A 175 -3.46 -35.89 -4.41
CA SER A 175 -4.71 -35.73 -5.17
C SER A 175 -5.72 -34.82 -4.47
N ASP A 176 -5.58 -34.63 -3.16
CA ASP A 176 -6.60 -34.06 -2.28
C ASP A 176 -6.04 -33.07 -1.25
N GLU A 177 -4.73 -33.09 -0.99
CA GLU A 177 -4.10 -32.30 0.06
C GLU A 177 -2.82 -31.58 -0.39
N TYR A 178 -2.56 -30.47 0.29
CA TYR A 178 -1.27 -29.81 0.40
C TYR A 178 -0.67 -30.12 1.77
N ARG A 179 0.56 -30.64 1.80
CA ARG A 179 1.25 -31.12 3.02
C ARG A 179 2.61 -30.46 3.16
N TRP A 180 3.06 -30.23 4.40
CA TRP A 180 4.40 -29.70 4.71
C TRP A 180 4.95 -30.32 6.00
N THR A 181 6.25 -30.18 6.24
CA THR A 181 6.94 -30.86 7.35
C THR A 181 7.89 -29.99 8.17
N GLU A 182 8.34 -28.86 7.64
CA GLU A 182 9.18 -27.87 8.31
C GLU A 182 8.33 -26.83 9.04
N GLY A 183 8.90 -26.29 10.13
CA GLY A 183 8.25 -25.26 10.95
C GLY A 183 7.28 -25.78 12.02
N GLY A 184 7.13 -27.10 12.18
CA GLY A 184 6.28 -27.71 13.21
C GLY A 184 6.02 -29.20 12.99
N PRO A 185 4.99 -29.78 13.63
CA PRO A 185 4.52 -31.12 13.29
C PRO A 185 4.09 -31.20 11.82
N PRO A 186 4.34 -32.33 11.12
CA PRO A 186 3.78 -32.57 9.80
C PRO A 186 2.30 -32.26 9.76
N SER A 187 1.89 -31.44 8.80
CA SER A 187 0.55 -30.87 8.72
C SER A 187 0.04 -30.89 7.28
N SER A 188 -1.28 -30.84 7.12
CA SER A 188 -1.93 -30.81 5.81
C SER A 188 -3.18 -29.94 5.80
N VAL A 189 -3.55 -29.49 4.60
CA VAL A 189 -4.84 -28.84 4.30
C VAL A 189 -5.39 -29.40 2.99
N SER A 190 -6.70 -29.27 2.77
CA SER A 190 -7.31 -29.68 1.50
C SER A 190 -6.90 -28.77 0.35
N LEU A 191 -6.89 -29.31 -0.88
CA LEU A 191 -6.67 -28.50 -2.08
C LEU A 191 -7.80 -27.49 -2.35
N GLU A 192 -9.02 -27.76 -1.88
CA GLU A 192 -10.11 -26.77 -1.90
C GLU A 192 -9.78 -25.55 -1.03
N TYR A 193 -9.17 -25.75 0.13
CA TYR A 193 -8.73 -24.63 0.98
C TYR A 193 -7.60 -23.81 0.31
N ILE A 194 -6.66 -24.47 -0.38
CA ILE A 194 -5.64 -23.77 -1.18
C ILE A 194 -6.29 -22.91 -2.27
N ASN A 195 -7.26 -23.46 -3.00
CA ASN A 195 -7.99 -22.72 -4.03
C ASN A 195 -8.75 -21.53 -3.42
N GLU A 196 -9.40 -21.71 -2.27
CA GLU A 196 -10.08 -20.63 -1.57
C GLU A 196 -9.11 -19.53 -1.15
N LEU A 197 -7.94 -19.88 -0.58
CA LEU A 197 -6.90 -18.95 -0.18
C LEU A 197 -6.40 -18.10 -1.36
N ILE A 198 -6.12 -18.73 -2.49
CA ILE A 198 -5.71 -18.07 -3.74
C ILE A 198 -6.84 -17.14 -4.21
N THR A 199 -8.06 -17.65 -4.33
CA THR A 199 -9.21 -16.89 -4.83
C THR A 199 -9.48 -15.65 -3.98
N ARG A 200 -9.46 -15.78 -2.65
CA ARG A 200 -9.65 -14.65 -1.72
C ARG A 200 -8.53 -13.63 -1.83
N THR A 201 -7.29 -14.07 -1.97
CA THR A 201 -6.14 -13.17 -2.15
C THR A 201 -6.33 -12.31 -3.39
N PHE A 202 -6.60 -12.91 -4.55
CA PHE A 202 -6.77 -12.15 -5.78
C PHE A 202 -8.02 -11.27 -5.78
N ALA A 203 -9.13 -11.75 -5.20
CA ALA A 203 -10.31 -10.91 -4.99
C ALA A 203 -10.01 -9.67 -4.12
N PHE A 204 -9.25 -9.85 -3.03
CA PHE A 204 -8.85 -8.76 -2.15
C PHE A 204 -7.96 -7.74 -2.85
N PHE A 205 -6.88 -8.20 -3.49
CA PHE A 205 -5.93 -7.31 -4.16
C PHE A 205 -6.57 -6.56 -5.33
N GLU A 206 -7.41 -7.20 -6.11
CA GLU A 206 -8.15 -6.54 -7.19
C GLU A 206 -9.00 -5.38 -6.67
N VAL A 207 -9.78 -5.61 -5.61
CA VAL A 207 -10.65 -4.59 -5.02
C VAL A 207 -9.82 -3.48 -4.38
N LEU A 208 -8.72 -3.81 -3.71
CA LEU A 208 -7.78 -2.84 -3.14
C LEU A 208 -7.21 -1.91 -4.22
N LEU A 209 -6.71 -2.47 -5.33
CA LEU A 209 -6.15 -1.68 -6.42
C LEU A 209 -7.23 -0.84 -7.13
N GLN A 210 -8.43 -1.39 -7.30
CA GLN A 210 -9.58 -0.64 -7.82
C GLN A 210 -9.95 0.53 -6.90
N ALA A 211 -10.02 0.32 -5.58
CA ALA A 211 -10.34 1.35 -4.60
C ALA A 211 -9.26 2.45 -4.61
N TRP A 212 -7.99 2.08 -4.53
CA TRP A 212 -6.86 3.01 -4.61
C TRP A 212 -6.91 3.86 -5.90
N LYS A 213 -7.08 3.22 -7.07
CA LYS A 213 -7.17 3.94 -8.36
C LYS A 213 -8.39 4.85 -8.42
N SER A 214 -9.54 4.40 -7.90
CA SER A 214 -10.77 5.22 -7.87
C SER A 214 -10.59 6.49 -7.04
N TRP A 215 -9.89 6.40 -5.90
CA TRP A 215 -9.56 7.56 -5.09
C TRP A 215 -8.61 8.53 -5.81
N LEU A 216 -7.58 8.04 -6.51
CA LEU A 216 -6.71 8.90 -7.31
C LEU A 216 -7.50 9.69 -8.37
N ILE A 217 -8.37 9.00 -9.12
CA ILE A 217 -9.21 9.62 -10.16
C ILE A 217 -10.23 10.60 -9.58
N TRP A 218 -10.79 10.30 -8.41
CA TRP A 218 -11.78 11.15 -7.74
C TRP A 218 -11.25 12.56 -7.42
N PHE A 219 -9.95 12.70 -7.18
CA PHE A 219 -9.32 14.01 -6.98
C PHE A 219 -9.30 14.90 -8.22
N ASN A 220 -9.55 14.39 -9.43
CA ASN A 220 -9.71 15.22 -10.62
C ASN A 220 -10.87 16.23 -10.49
N ASN A 221 -11.87 15.88 -9.68
CA ASN A 221 -13.03 16.72 -9.44
C ASN A 221 -12.96 17.48 -8.10
N HIS A 222 -11.81 17.46 -7.42
CA HIS A 222 -11.60 18.16 -6.15
C HIS A 222 -11.08 19.58 -6.34
N PRO A 223 -11.33 20.48 -5.37
CA PRO A 223 -10.71 21.81 -5.37
C PRO A 223 -9.19 21.67 -5.47
N LYS A 224 -8.62 22.26 -6.52
CA LYS A 224 -7.19 22.18 -6.80
C LYS A 224 -6.33 22.79 -5.69
N TYR A 225 -6.79 23.87 -5.07
CA TYR A 225 -6.06 24.61 -4.05
C TYR A 225 -6.81 24.57 -2.72
N ILE A 226 -6.11 24.23 -1.65
CA ILE A 226 -6.64 24.10 -0.30
C ILE A 226 -5.86 25.05 0.62
N ARG A 227 -6.56 25.96 1.29
CA ARG A 227 -5.96 26.87 2.28
C ARG A 227 -5.68 26.11 3.57
N LEU A 228 -4.46 26.25 4.08
CA LEU A 228 -4.07 25.71 5.39
C LEU A 228 -4.05 26.82 6.47
N PRO A 229 -4.16 26.47 7.76
CA PRO A 229 -4.26 27.45 8.85
C PRO A 229 -3.03 28.36 9.02
N GLN A 230 -1.86 27.98 8.52
CA GLN A 230 -0.60 28.73 8.65
C GLN A 230 -0.26 29.51 7.36
N TYR A 231 -1.29 29.85 6.57
CA TYR A 231 -1.19 30.63 5.32
C TYR A 231 -0.48 29.91 4.16
N GLU A 232 -0.24 28.60 4.28
CA GLU A 232 0.18 27.79 3.14
C GLU A 232 -1.02 27.43 2.25
N VAL A 233 -0.72 27.20 0.96
CA VAL A 233 -1.69 26.64 0.02
C VAL A 233 -1.21 25.27 -0.43
N PHE A 234 -2.04 24.26 -0.17
CA PHE A 234 -1.82 22.90 -0.66
C PHE A 234 -2.47 22.76 -2.04
N GLU A 235 -1.67 22.51 -3.05
CA GLU A 235 -2.09 22.29 -4.43
C GLU A 235 -2.12 20.79 -4.74
N LEU A 236 -3.25 20.30 -5.23
CA LEU A 236 -3.36 18.97 -5.82
C LEU A 236 -2.83 18.99 -7.26
N LEU A 237 -1.94 18.06 -7.58
CA LEU A 237 -1.44 17.87 -8.94
C LEU A 237 -2.14 16.67 -9.55
N THR A 238 -3.02 16.95 -10.51
CA THR A 238 -3.93 15.95 -11.09
C THR A 238 -3.90 15.97 -12.62
N ASN A 239 -4.15 14.82 -13.24
CA ASN A 239 -4.30 14.68 -14.69
C ASN A 239 -5.41 13.66 -15.03
N GLU A 240 -5.85 13.65 -16.29
CA GLU A 240 -6.97 12.78 -16.72
C GLU A 240 -6.66 11.27 -16.67
N THR A 241 -5.39 10.89 -16.84
CA THR A 241 -4.95 9.49 -16.98
C THR A 241 -4.71 8.82 -15.63
N ASP A 242 -3.93 9.45 -14.77
CA ASP A 242 -3.48 8.92 -13.48
C ASP A 242 -4.35 9.40 -12.32
N GLY A 243 -5.10 10.48 -12.51
CA GLY A 243 -5.76 11.18 -11.42
C GLY A 243 -4.74 12.02 -10.65
N LEU A 244 -4.78 11.93 -9.32
CA LEU A 244 -3.78 12.53 -8.44
C LEU A 244 -2.40 11.87 -8.62
N TYR A 245 -1.45 12.61 -9.16
CA TYR A 245 -0.06 12.14 -9.33
C TYR A 245 0.92 12.86 -8.39
N GLY A 246 0.48 13.91 -7.69
CA GLY A 246 1.36 14.67 -6.83
C GLY A 246 0.65 15.74 -6.01
N PHE A 247 1.46 16.52 -5.29
CA PHE A 247 1.01 17.72 -4.62
C PHE A 247 2.12 18.78 -4.62
N ALA A 248 1.73 20.04 -4.40
CA ALA A 248 2.66 21.10 -4.06
C ALA A 248 2.20 21.87 -2.81
N MET A 249 3.16 22.31 -2.01
CA MET A 249 2.95 23.23 -0.90
C MET A 249 3.52 24.60 -1.31
N HIS A 250 2.66 25.61 -1.30
CA HIS A 250 3.03 27.00 -1.59
C HIS A 250 3.14 27.79 -0.29
N PHE A 251 4.25 28.52 -0.14
CA PHE A 251 4.52 29.35 1.01
C PHE A 251 4.41 30.84 0.64
N SER A 252 3.99 31.67 1.60
CA SER A 252 3.73 33.10 1.38
C SER A 252 4.98 33.92 1.03
N ASN A 253 6.18 33.39 1.30
CA ASN A 253 7.46 33.97 0.87
C ASN A 253 7.85 33.64 -0.58
N GLY A 254 6.94 33.02 -1.35
CA GLY A 254 7.16 32.62 -2.75
C GLY A 254 7.94 31.32 -2.93
N GLN A 255 8.30 30.62 -1.86
CA GLN A 255 8.87 29.27 -1.95
C GLN A 255 7.78 28.23 -2.25
N ARG A 256 8.20 27.12 -2.85
CA ARG A 256 7.34 25.98 -3.20
C ARG A 256 8.05 24.68 -2.90
N ALA A 257 7.34 23.73 -2.29
CA ALA A 257 7.75 22.34 -2.22
C ALA A 257 6.79 21.48 -3.04
N TYR A 258 7.26 20.38 -3.64
CA TYR A 258 6.38 19.48 -4.39
C TYR A 258 6.85 18.04 -4.35
N PHE A 259 5.89 17.13 -4.51
CA PHE A 259 6.13 15.71 -4.71
C PHE A 259 5.30 15.26 -5.92
N GLU A 260 5.92 14.51 -6.82
CA GLU A 260 5.29 13.92 -7.99
C GLU A 260 5.70 12.45 -8.10
N ARG A 261 4.75 11.57 -8.42
CA ARG A 261 4.98 10.15 -8.65
C ARG A 261 4.35 9.76 -9.98
N TYR A 262 5.20 9.33 -10.89
CA TYR A 262 4.87 8.66 -12.14
C TYR A 262 5.46 7.24 -12.11
N SER A 263 5.10 6.38 -13.07
CA SER A 263 5.69 5.03 -13.18
C SER A 263 7.21 5.04 -13.32
N GLU A 264 7.73 6.08 -13.98
CA GLU A 264 9.15 6.20 -14.36
C GLU A 264 10.00 6.96 -13.35
N VAL A 265 9.36 7.88 -12.64
CA VAL A 265 10.01 8.94 -11.87
C VAL A 265 9.19 9.24 -10.63
N VAL A 266 9.87 9.25 -9.49
CA VAL A 266 9.41 9.87 -8.26
C VAL A 266 10.29 11.08 -8.02
N ASP A 267 9.73 12.28 -8.17
CA ASP A 267 10.45 13.53 -7.96
C ASP A 267 9.95 14.24 -6.69
N SER A 268 10.86 14.92 -6.01
CA SER A 268 10.52 15.70 -4.84
C SER A 268 11.48 16.88 -4.67
N ARG A 269 10.95 18.04 -4.33
CA ARG A 269 11.74 19.25 -4.12
C ARG A 269 11.31 20.01 -2.88
N ASN A 270 12.29 20.46 -2.11
CA ASN A 270 12.07 21.15 -0.84
C ASN A 270 11.26 20.34 0.18
N LEU A 271 11.38 19.01 0.14
CA LEU A 271 10.91 18.11 1.20
C LEU A 271 12.12 17.46 1.89
N THR A 272 11.99 17.19 3.18
CA THR A 272 12.90 16.32 3.92
C THR A 272 12.12 15.23 4.62
N LEU A 273 12.76 14.07 4.74
CA LEU A 273 12.22 12.92 5.44
C LEU A 273 12.91 12.86 6.80
N ASN A 274 12.13 13.01 7.86
CA ASN A 274 12.66 12.94 9.22
C ASN A 274 13.03 11.50 9.59
N LYS A 275 13.83 11.35 10.66
CA LYS A 275 14.22 10.03 11.18
C LYS A 275 13.04 9.19 11.64
N ASP A 276 11.97 9.82 12.12
CA ASP A 276 10.71 9.19 12.50
C ASP A 276 9.81 8.86 11.30
N GLY A 277 10.26 9.19 10.08
CA GLY A 277 9.55 8.93 8.83
C GLY A 277 8.46 9.96 8.50
N SER A 278 8.32 11.04 9.26
CA SER A 278 7.44 12.16 8.91
C SER A 278 8.02 13.03 7.78
N ILE A 279 7.14 13.77 7.11
CA ILE A 279 7.48 14.69 6.02
C ILE A 279 7.62 16.10 6.58
N ASN A 280 8.71 16.78 6.24
CA ASN A 280 8.95 18.19 6.55
C ASN A 280 9.23 18.98 5.27
N PHE A 281 9.01 20.29 5.32
CA PHE A 281 9.22 21.18 4.18
C PHE A 281 10.37 22.16 4.42
N PHE A 282 11.18 22.39 3.39
CA PHE A 282 12.16 23.47 3.36
C PHE A 282 11.48 24.77 2.92
N VAL A 283 11.00 25.54 3.90
CA VAL A 283 10.22 26.78 3.70
C VAL A 283 11.09 27.96 3.23
N GLY A 284 12.42 27.86 3.33
CA GLY A 284 13.34 28.92 2.96
C GLY A 284 13.45 30.02 4.03
N ASP A 285 13.44 31.29 3.62
CA ASP A 285 13.59 32.44 4.52
C ASP A 285 12.30 32.71 5.30
N LEU A 286 12.29 32.32 6.57
CA LEU A 286 11.15 32.47 7.48
C LEU A 286 10.80 33.93 7.76
N SER A 287 11.76 34.86 7.63
CA SER A 287 11.53 36.29 7.88
C SER A 287 10.67 36.96 6.80
N LYS A 288 10.49 36.29 5.66
CA LYS A 288 9.68 36.75 4.52
C LYS A 288 8.30 36.12 4.47
N LEU A 289 7.92 35.33 5.47
CA LEU A 289 6.57 34.77 5.54
C LEU A 289 5.57 35.88 5.87
N GLU A 290 4.47 35.88 5.11
CA GLU A 290 3.37 36.81 5.24
C GLU A 290 2.09 36.07 5.68
N MET A 291 1.20 36.77 6.38
CA MET A 291 -0.12 36.25 6.79
C MET A 291 -1.13 36.32 5.63
N GLU A 292 -0.72 35.80 4.48
CA GLU A 292 -1.52 35.77 3.25
C GLU A 292 -1.32 34.44 2.54
N TRP A 293 -2.42 33.84 2.07
CA TRP A 293 -2.33 32.69 1.18
C TRP A 293 -1.81 33.14 -0.18
N LYS A 294 -0.65 32.62 -0.60
CA LYS A 294 -0.07 32.91 -1.91
C LYS A 294 0.21 31.63 -2.69
N VAL A 295 0.04 31.71 -4.00
CA VAL A 295 0.44 30.67 -4.97
C VAL A 295 1.43 31.33 -5.92
N ASP A 296 2.63 30.76 -6.02
CA ASP A 296 3.74 31.31 -6.83
C ASP A 296 4.00 32.81 -6.58
N GLY A 297 3.95 33.22 -5.31
CA GLY A 297 4.20 34.60 -4.86
C GLY A 297 3.06 35.60 -5.09
N LYS A 298 1.90 35.15 -5.60
CA LYS A 298 0.71 36.00 -5.82
C LYS A 298 -0.39 35.66 -4.83
N VAL A 299 -1.12 36.66 -4.34
CA VAL A 299 -2.26 36.48 -3.44
C VAL A 299 -3.30 35.55 -4.06
N PHE A 300 -3.66 34.49 -3.33
CA PHE A 300 -4.64 33.51 -3.74
C PHE A 300 -6.04 33.93 -3.27
N ILE A 301 -6.86 34.39 -4.22
CA ILE A 301 -8.21 34.93 -3.98
C ILE A 301 -9.30 33.83 -4.02
N GLY A 302 -8.92 32.58 -4.33
CA GLY A 302 -9.85 31.45 -4.52
C GLY A 302 -10.51 30.91 -3.27
#